data_AF-A0A352F285-F1
#
_entry.id   AF-A0A352F285-F1
#
_cell.length_a   1.000
_cell.length_b   1.000
_cell.length_c   1.000
_cell.angle_alpha   90.00
_cell.angle_beta   90.00
_cell.angle_gamma   90.00
#
_symmetry.space_group_name_H-M   'P 1'
#
loop_
_entity.id
_entity.type
_entity.pdbx_description
1 polymer ?
#
loop_
_entity_poly.entity_id
_entity_poly.type
_entity_poly.pdbx_seq_one_letter_code
_entity_poly.pdbx_strand_id
1 'polypeptide(L)'
;MTYKNITKRKPFGPKDRTLLILACTMMLVVIILLIWCISRDRSQGGRNGGRPSPSPATSVDINTTELPPAHARRNKLGFAFQLRRFQVNEGNIDAAKKYYRETVSPQLSFLAADTIEKSGIKDLLEYFGYANITPKDLHRLPSDEIMKLSAAGDILATRFFAPKITAVSANPPQIPVSGFGWRKLVRLKAKPDSKAAQNGMDLLLLLQNIFEKTVAGNPFNADHNVSKFNQVIITRKAGPFSQDKQPAYFLTYGQLVKIDGTSGLPIKDASGNFQDEGIISFSLKATFDEKARDPETNVLLSEYFVPDSCVQCHGGIRTRGKTNYLDTDHWIDRVTPDYGLSDPRFKEEDFTALASSPHDVIFDAEKDPTKFQKAFDVIQLLNEDIRNQNKLLGATNNFQLNAVERWLELHKPTNFGTGHAPPFARGFGSQPWDPNSDTDKKLVYYLNRYCYRCHSSVKYNIFDRAAVVGRIGVIPGRLLDVSDPASWMPQDRIFPGLEVDQISGEGVPTGSLKEFLDLLAQVQP
;
A
#
# COMPACT_ATOMS: atom_id res chain seq x y z
N MET A 1 -15.31 -55.33 38.04
CA MET A 1 -14.12 -54.46 38.00
C MET A 1 -13.84 -53.97 39.41
N THR A 2 -12.73 -54.43 40.00
CA THR A 2 -12.38 -54.27 41.41
C THR A 2 -11.59 -52.97 41.61
N TYR A 3 -12.08 -52.07 42.47
CA TYR A 3 -11.37 -50.84 42.83
C TYR A 3 -10.16 -51.16 43.71
N LYS A 4 -8.95 -50.82 43.24
CA LYS A 4 -7.69 -50.95 43.98
C LYS A 4 -7.50 -49.77 44.95
N ASN A 5 -7.13 -50.12 46.18
CA ASN A 5 -6.80 -49.24 47.30
C ASN A 5 -5.78 -48.14 46.95
N ILE A 6 -6.11 -46.90 47.31
CA ILE A 6 -5.17 -45.76 47.35
C ILE A 6 -4.36 -45.87 48.64
N THR A 7 -3.05 -46.07 48.51
CA THR A 7 -2.10 -46.11 49.62
C THR A 7 -1.90 -44.72 50.23
N LYS A 8 -2.12 -44.61 51.55
CA LYS A 8 -1.82 -43.41 52.35
C LYS A 8 -0.32 -43.08 52.20
N ARG A 9 0.00 -41.91 51.63
CA ARG A 9 1.37 -41.39 51.59
C ARG A 9 1.85 -41.12 53.02
N LYS A 10 3.02 -41.67 53.38
CA LYS A 10 3.67 -41.37 54.65
C LYS A 10 4.01 -39.87 54.71
N PRO A 11 3.79 -39.19 55.85
CA PRO A 11 4.19 -37.80 56.02
C PRO A 11 5.71 -37.67 55.91
N PHE A 12 6.16 -36.58 55.27
CA PHE A 12 7.58 -36.25 55.13
C PHE A 12 8.29 -36.28 56.48
N GLY A 13 9.37 -37.06 56.56
CA GLY A 13 10.18 -37.16 57.77
C GLY A 13 10.93 -35.86 58.04
N PRO A 14 11.49 -35.68 59.25
CA PRO A 14 12.24 -34.47 59.62
C PRO A 14 13.37 -34.16 58.63
N LYS A 15 14.05 -35.20 58.11
CA LYS A 15 15.12 -35.05 57.10
C LYS A 15 14.61 -34.55 55.75
N ASP A 16 13.45 -35.02 55.31
CA ASP A 16 12.86 -34.59 54.03
C ASP A 16 12.38 -33.13 54.11
N ARG A 17 11.90 -32.71 55.29
CA ARG A 17 11.56 -31.30 55.54
C ARG A 17 12.79 -30.41 55.48
N THR A 18 13.91 -30.84 56.08
CA THR A 18 15.17 -30.09 56.00
C THR A 18 15.67 -29.99 54.56
N LEU A 19 15.58 -31.06 53.78
CA LEU A 19 15.96 -31.07 52.37
C LEU A 19 15.08 -30.14 51.53
N LEU A 20 13.77 -30.14 51.78
CA LEU A 20 12.82 -29.25 51.11
C LEU A 20 13.07 -27.78 51.47
N ILE A 21 13.34 -27.48 52.74
CA ILE A 21 13.69 -26.13 53.20
C ILE A 21 14.99 -25.67 52.53
N LEU A 22 16.01 -26.52 52.45
CA LEU A 22 17.26 -26.22 51.73
C LEU A 22 17.01 -25.94 50.24
N ALA A 23 16.21 -26.77 49.58
CA ALA A 23 15.87 -26.58 48.17
C ALA A 23 15.11 -25.27 47.92
N CYS A 24 14.11 -24.95 48.75
CA CYS A 24 13.38 -23.69 48.69
C CYS A 24 14.28 -22.48 48.98
N THR A 25 15.23 -22.62 49.92
CA THR A 25 16.17 -21.55 50.28
C THR A 25 17.16 -21.28 49.16
N MET A 26 17.71 -22.32 48.53
CA MET A 26 18.56 -22.18 47.33
C MET A 26 17.80 -21.54 46.17
N MET A 27 16.55 -21.93 45.94
CA MET A 27 15.73 -21.34 44.89
C MET A 27 15.46 -19.84 45.16
N LEU A 28 15.21 -19.48 46.41
CA LEU A 28 15.03 -18.08 46.82
C LEU A 28 16.31 -17.26 46.62
N VAL A 29 17.48 -17.81 46.96
CA VAL A 29 18.78 -17.15 46.72
C VAL A 29 19.02 -16.93 45.23
N VAL A 30 18.70 -17.90 44.37
CA VAL A 30 18.80 -17.74 42.91
C VAL A 30 17.87 -16.65 42.39
N ILE A 31 16.63 -16.58 42.90
CA ILE A 31 15.68 -15.52 42.52
C ILE A 31 16.18 -14.15 42.99
N ILE A 32 16.70 -14.03 44.21
CA ILE A 32 17.26 -12.77 44.73
C ILE A 32 18.48 -12.35 43.91
N LEU A 33 19.37 -13.28 43.53
CA LEU A 33 20.52 -13.01 42.67
C LEU A 33 20.10 -12.58 41.26
N LEU A 34 19.06 -13.20 40.68
CA LEU A 34 18.50 -12.78 39.40
C LEU A 34 17.91 -11.37 39.46
N ILE A 35 17.14 -11.06 40.51
CA ILE A 35 16.59 -9.71 40.74
C ILE A 35 17.74 -8.70 40.95
N TRP A 36 18.78 -9.08 41.71
CA TRP A 36 19.95 -8.24 41.93
C TRP A 36 20.71 -7.96 40.62
N CYS A 37 20.94 -8.99 39.79
CA CYS A 37 21.55 -8.82 38.46
C CYS A 37 20.72 -7.91 37.55
N ILE A 38 19.39 -8.10 37.51
CA ILE A 38 18.48 -7.24 36.73
C ILE A 38 18.47 -5.80 37.27
N SER A 39 18.56 -5.61 38.59
CA SER A 39 18.56 -4.28 39.21
C SER A 39 19.90 -3.55 39.06
N ARG A 40 21.02 -4.28 39.03
CA ARG A 40 22.37 -3.76 38.82
C ARG A 40 22.60 -3.31 37.38
N ASP A 41 22.03 -4.01 36.40
CA ASP A 41 22.06 -3.59 34.99
C ASP A 41 21.35 -2.24 34.74
N ARG A 42 20.41 -1.86 35.63
CA ARG A 42 19.73 -0.56 35.54
C ARG A 42 20.51 0.60 36.16
N SER A 43 21.50 0.34 37.01
CA SER A 43 22.18 1.41 37.78
C SER A 43 23.60 1.76 37.30
N GLN A 44 24.16 1.06 36.31
CA GLN A 44 25.52 1.34 35.79
C GLN A 44 25.65 1.45 34.26
N GLY A 45 24.58 1.75 33.53
CA GLY A 45 24.61 1.99 32.08
C GLY A 45 25.10 3.39 31.67
N GLY A 46 26.22 3.85 32.22
CA GLY A 46 26.95 5.03 31.76
C GLY A 46 28.36 4.63 31.33
N ARG A 47 28.66 4.79 30.04
CA ARG A 47 29.95 4.64 29.32
C ARG A 47 30.28 3.26 28.70
N ASN A 48 30.21 3.28 27.36
CA ASN A 48 31.06 2.61 26.34
C ASN A 48 31.06 1.07 26.21
N GLY A 49 30.36 0.60 25.17
CA GLY A 49 30.44 -0.75 24.61
C GLY A 49 29.42 -0.97 23.50
N GLY A 50 29.54 -0.22 22.39
CA GLY A 50 28.54 -0.15 21.32
C GLY A 50 28.41 -1.41 20.47
N ARG A 51 27.28 -2.12 20.62
CA ARG A 51 26.61 -2.76 19.47
C ARG A 51 25.99 -1.64 18.62
N PRO A 52 26.04 -1.70 17.28
CA PRO A 52 25.30 -0.76 16.47
C PRO A 52 23.81 -1.09 16.63
N SER A 53 23.13 -0.32 17.47
CA SER A 53 21.71 -0.04 17.22
C SER A 53 21.61 0.46 15.78
N PRO A 54 20.56 0.11 15.01
CA PRO A 54 20.29 0.84 13.79
C PRO A 54 20.25 2.31 14.19
N SER A 55 21.18 3.11 13.65
CA SER A 55 21.17 4.54 13.87
C SER A 55 19.75 5.00 13.62
N PRO A 56 19.14 5.81 14.51
CA PRO A 56 18.08 6.69 14.04
C PRO A 56 18.65 7.32 12.77
N ALA A 57 17.92 7.27 11.66
CA ALA A 57 18.29 8.09 10.51
C ALA A 57 18.67 9.45 11.09
N THR A 58 19.92 9.87 10.93
CA THR A 58 20.41 11.14 11.45
C THR A 58 19.35 12.14 11.06
N SER A 59 18.67 12.69 12.07
CA SER A 59 17.75 13.79 11.85
C SER A 59 18.53 14.78 11.02
N VAL A 60 18.06 15.05 9.81
CA VAL A 60 18.57 16.17 9.05
C VAL A 60 18.36 17.36 9.99
N ASP A 61 19.44 17.90 10.54
CA ASP A 61 19.37 19.11 11.34
C ASP A 61 18.88 20.20 10.39
N ILE A 62 17.58 20.45 10.42
CA ILE A 62 16.99 21.57 9.71
C ILE A 62 17.60 22.80 10.36
N ASN A 63 18.36 23.57 9.58
CA ASN A 63 18.98 24.79 10.05
C ASN A 63 17.89 25.84 10.35
N THR A 64 17.31 25.79 11.55
CA THR A 64 16.21 26.66 12.00
C THR A 64 16.55 28.14 11.97
N THR A 65 17.83 28.50 11.79
CA THR A 65 18.27 29.88 11.63
C THR A 65 17.90 30.50 10.28
N GLU A 66 17.55 29.71 9.27
CA GLU A 66 17.09 30.18 7.94
C GLU A 66 15.58 30.53 7.91
N LEU A 67 14.83 30.22 8.96
CA LEU A 67 13.39 30.53 9.07
C LEU A 67 13.15 31.86 9.81
N PRO A 68 12.12 32.66 9.50
CA PRO A 68 11.76 33.86 10.26
C PRO A 68 11.65 33.68 11.78
N PRO A 69 11.93 34.72 12.59
CA PRO A 69 11.71 34.69 14.04
C PRO A 69 10.28 34.34 14.47
N ALA A 70 9.27 34.72 13.67
CA ALA A 70 7.86 34.42 13.92
C ALA A 70 7.40 33.06 13.35
N HIS A 71 8.30 32.33 12.67
CA HIS A 71 7.95 31.09 12.00
C HIS A 71 7.58 30.01 13.02
N ALA A 72 6.39 29.42 12.91
CA ALA A 72 5.88 28.42 13.87
C ALA A 72 6.84 27.21 14.07
N ARG A 73 7.64 26.87 13.04
CA ARG A 73 8.70 25.84 13.09
C ARG A 73 9.90 26.15 13.99
N ARG A 74 10.20 27.42 14.33
CA ARG A 74 11.31 27.72 15.28
C ARG A 74 11.03 27.19 16.68
N ASN A 75 9.76 27.10 17.06
CA ASN A 75 9.35 26.87 18.45
C ASN A 75 8.60 25.54 18.67
N LYS A 76 8.24 24.82 17.59
CA LYS A 76 7.60 23.49 17.64
C LYS A 76 7.97 22.65 16.42
N LEU A 77 8.92 21.72 16.59
CA LEU A 77 9.17 20.64 15.63
C LEU A 77 7.89 19.77 15.50
N GLY A 78 7.46 19.48 14.27
CA GLY A 78 6.34 18.56 14.00
C GLY A 78 4.91 19.12 14.14
N PHE A 79 4.70 20.44 14.17
CA PHE A 79 3.36 21.04 14.33
C PHE A 79 2.69 21.54 13.05
N ALA A 80 3.40 21.61 11.93
CA ALA A 80 2.77 21.60 10.61
C ALA A 80 2.59 20.13 10.19
N PHE A 81 1.71 19.82 9.24
CA PHE A 81 1.53 18.48 8.65
C PHE A 81 0.57 17.49 9.32
N GLN A 82 -0.43 17.92 10.09
CA GLN A 82 -1.55 17.02 10.46
C GLN A 82 -2.79 17.23 9.59
N LEU A 83 -2.88 16.43 8.54
CA LEU A 83 -4.07 16.30 7.70
C LEU A 83 -5.20 15.55 8.46
N ARG A 84 -6.48 15.93 8.26
CA ARG A 84 -7.65 15.11 8.69
C ARG A 84 -8.75 14.95 7.65
N ARG A 85 -8.90 15.87 6.70
CA ARG A 85 -10.13 15.96 5.88
C ARG A 85 -10.04 15.33 4.48
N PHE A 86 -8.83 15.19 3.93
CA PHE A 86 -8.59 14.50 2.64
C PHE A 86 -7.64 13.30 2.76
N GLN A 87 -7.07 13.08 3.94
CA GLN A 87 -6.39 11.84 4.25
C GLN A 87 -7.36 10.70 4.34
N VAL A 88 -6.88 9.53 3.93
CA VAL A 88 -7.50 8.27 4.30
C VAL A 88 -7.54 8.22 5.82
N ASN A 89 -8.73 8.27 6.42
CA ASN A 89 -8.90 7.99 7.85
C ASN A 89 -8.25 6.63 8.15
N GLU A 90 -7.22 6.67 8.99
CA GLU A 90 -6.42 5.53 9.41
C GLU A 90 -7.29 4.44 10.06
N GLY A 91 -8.43 4.81 10.67
CA GLY A 91 -9.24 3.89 11.46
C GLY A 91 -8.52 3.52 12.75
N ASN A 92 -8.93 2.40 13.37
CA ASN A 92 -8.25 1.85 14.54
C ASN A 92 -8.42 0.34 14.63
N ILE A 93 -7.59 -0.30 15.46
CA ILE A 93 -7.55 -1.75 15.60
C ILE A 93 -8.86 -2.35 16.11
N ASP A 94 -9.57 -1.69 17.03
CA ASP A 94 -10.82 -2.21 17.59
C ASP A 94 -11.94 -2.18 16.55
N ALA A 95 -12.00 -1.14 15.73
CA ALA A 95 -12.91 -1.06 14.59
C ALA A 95 -12.60 -2.15 13.54
N ALA A 96 -11.32 -2.43 13.28
CA ALA A 96 -10.91 -3.50 12.38
C ALA A 96 -11.32 -4.88 12.88
N LYS A 97 -11.03 -5.18 14.15
CA LYS A 97 -11.47 -6.42 14.83
C LYS A 97 -12.98 -6.57 14.78
N LYS A 98 -13.72 -5.50 15.15
CA LYS A 98 -15.18 -5.48 15.08
C LYS A 98 -15.67 -5.78 13.67
N TYR A 99 -15.12 -5.14 12.66
CA TYR A 99 -15.47 -5.40 11.26
C TYR A 99 -15.21 -6.85 10.85
N TYR A 100 -14.09 -7.45 11.25
CA TYR A 100 -13.84 -8.87 10.95
C TYR A 100 -14.85 -9.80 11.62
N ARG A 101 -15.19 -9.56 12.90
CA ARG A 101 -16.12 -10.39 13.67
C ARG A 101 -17.57 -10.22 13.26
N GLU A 102 -17.99 -8.99 12.99
CA GLU A 102 -19.41 -8.64 12.81
C GLU A 102 -19.80 -8.45 11.35
N THR A 103 -18.85 -8.31 10.43
CA THR A 103 -19.13 -8.15 8.99
C THR A 103 -18.50 -9.27 8.17
N VAL A 104 -17.18 -9.45 8.24
CA VAL A 104 -16.48 -10.42 7.37
C VAL A 104 -16.88 -11.85 7.71
N SER A 105 -16.78 -12.26 8.98
CA SER A 105 -17.10 -13.62 9.39
C SER A 105 -18.56 -14.01 9.09
N PRO A 106 -19.59 -13.21 9.44
CA PRO A 106 -20.97 -13.58 9.14
C PRO A 106 -21.29 -13.61 7.64
N GLN A 107 -20.71 -12.69 6.85
CA GLN A 107 -21.09 -12.54 5.43
C GLN A 107 -20.26 -13.40 4.47
N LEU A 108 -19.01 -13.75 4.84
CA LEU A 108 -18.17 -14.68 4.09
C LEU A 108 -18.23 -16.11 4.63
N SER A 109 -18.49 -16.29 5.92
CA SER A 109 -18.64 -17.60 6.57
C SER A 109 -17.48 -18.58 6.33
N PHE A 110 -16.26 -18.08 6.08
CA PHE A 110 -15.08 -18.94 5.91
C PHE A 110 -14.46 -19.34 7.27
N LEU A 111 -14.64 -18.50 8.29
CA LEU A 111 -14.34 -18.76 9.70
C LEU A 111 -15.39 -18.10 10.61
N ALA A 112 -15.51 -18.60 11.84
CA ALA A 112 -16.42 -18.06 12.84
C ALA A 112 -15.86 -16.80 13.53
N ALA A 113 -16.73 -16.00 14.16
CA ALA A 113 -16.36 -14.70 14.72
C ALA A 113 -15.31 -14.80 15.84
N ASP A 114 -15.27 -15.91 16.57
CA ASP A 114 -14.30 -16.19 17.63
C ASP A 114 -12.93 -16.67 17.12
N THR A 115 -12.86 -17.07 15.85
CA THR A 115 -11.67 -17.66 15.21
C THR A 115 -11.11 -16.82 14.05
N ILE A 116 -11.88 -15.87 13.50
CA ILE A 116 -11.48 -15.04 12.35
C ILE A 116 -10.17 -14.27 12.56
N GLU A 117 -9.87 -13.85 13.79
CA GLU A 117 -8.62 -13.13 14.12
C GLU A 117 -7.38 -14.02 14.12
N LYS A 118 -7.55 -15.33 13.98
CA LYS A 118 -6.47 -16.31 13.82
C LYS A 118 -6.37 -16.83 12.39
N SER A 119 -7.15 -16.26 11.46
CA SER A 119 -7.14 -16.66 10.06
C SER A 119 -5.74 -16.59 9.48
N GLY A 120 -5.36 -17.63 8.74
CA GLY A 120 -4.28 -17.59 7.77
C GLY A 120 -4.80 -17.40 6.35
N ILE A 121 -3.94 -16.93 5.45
CA ILE A 121 -4.26 -16.83 4.02
C ILE A 121 -4.65 -18.20 3.43
N LYS A 122 -4.11 -19.29 4.00
CA LYS A 122 -4.47 -20.66 3.64
C LYS A 122 -5.97 -20.94 3.82
N ASP A 123 -6.59 -20.45 4.89
CA ASP A 123 -8.04 -20.62 5.12
C ASP A 123 -8.85 -19.97 3.99
N LEU A 124 -8.41 -18.80 3.51
CA LEU A 124 -9.04 -18.14 2.37
C LEU A 124 -8.82 -18.90 1.06
N LEU A 125 -7.62 -19.42 0.81
CA LEU A 125 -7.33 -20.22 -0.38
C LEU A 125 -8.21 -21.47 -0.42
N GLU A 126 -8.32 -22.19 0.69
CA GLU A 126 -9.22 -23.35 0.82
C GLU A 126 -10.69 -22.95 0.62
N TYR A 127 -11.14 -21.85 1.22
CA TYR A 127 -12.48 -21.33 1.06
C TYR A 127 -12.85 -21.03 -0.41
N PHE A 128 -11.89 -20.55 -1.21
CA PHE A 128 -12.04 -20.30 -2.65
C PHE A 128 -11.83 -21.55 -3.54
N GLY A 129 -11.45 -22.70 -2.97
CA GLY A 129 -11.24 -23.95 -3.71
C GLY A 129 -9.81 -24.19 -4.19
N TYR A 130 -8.80 -23.53 -3.59
CA TYR A 130 -7.38 -23.64 -3.93
C TYR A 130 -6.55 -24.24 -2.80
N ALA A 131 -7.02 -25.36 -2.22
CA ALA A 131 -6.37 -26.01 -1.08
C ALA A 131 -4.93 -26.50 -1.36
N ASN A 132 -4.56 -26.66 -2.63
CA ASN A 132 -3.23 -27.04 -3.07
C ASN A 132 -2.23 -25.87 -3.16
N ILE A 133 -2.69 -24.63 -3.04
CA ILE A 133 -1.83 -23.43 -3.06
C ILE A 133 -1.50 -23.04 -1.63
N THR A 134 -0.22 -22.80 -1.36
CA THR A 134 0.28 -22.44 -0.03
C THR A 134 0.75 -20.98 0.04
N PRO A 135 0.86 -20.39 1.26
CA PRO A 135 1.42 -19.06 1.44
C PRO A 135 2.81 -18.89 0.79
N LYS A 136 3.70 -19.88 0.92
CA LYS A 136 5.02 -19.86 0.27
C LYS A 136 4.95 -19.91 -1.25
N ASP A 137 3.93 -20.52 -1.85
CA ASP A 137 3.77 -20.51 -3.31
C ASP A 137 3.40 -19.11 -3.81
N LEU A 138 2.50 -18.43 -3.09
CA LEU A 138 2.17 -17.02 -3.35
C LEU A 138 3.40 -16.11 -3.23
N HIS A 139 4.28 -16.39 -2.27
CA HIS A 139 5.56 -15.66 -2.07
C HIS A 139 6.57 -15.95 -3.19
N ARG A 140 6.88 -17.22 -3.45
CA ARG A 140 8.06 -17.61 -4.23
C ARG A 140 7.83 -17.77 -5.73
N LEU A 141 6.63 -18.17 -6.15
CA LEU A 141 6.42 -18.55 -7.55
C LEU A 141 6.34 -17.32 -8.44
N PRO A 142 6.97 -17.34 -9.63
CA PRO A 142 6.68 -16.38 -10.69
C PRO A 142 5.20 -16.38 -11.09
N SER A 143 4.77 -15.32 -11.75
CA SER A 143 3.37 -15.15 -12.16
C SER A 143 2.88 -16.27 -13.09
N ASP A 144 3.69 -16.68 -14.07
CA ASP A 144 3.33 -17.74 -15.01
C ASP A 144 3.23 -19.12 -14.33
N GLU A 145 4.16 -19.43 -13.42
CA GLU A 145 4.15 -20.68 -12.65
C GLU A 145 2.94 -20.78 -11.72
N ILE A 146 2.58 -19.69 -11.01
CA ILE A 146 1.40 -19.75 -10.14
C ILE A 146 0.10 -19.86 -10.92
N MET A 147 0.02 -19.28 -12.12
CA MET A 147 -1.15 -19.43 -13.01
C MET A 147 -1.33 -20.87 -13.50
N LYS A 148 -0.26 -21.67 -13.59
CA LYS A 148 -0.31 -23.10 -13.99
C LYS A 148 -0.81 -24.03 -12.88
N LEU A 149 -0.97 -23.56 -11.63
CA LEU A 149 -1.45 -24.38 -10.51
C LEU A 149 -2.97 -24.65 -10.56
N SER A 150 -3.68 -24.13 -11.57
CA SER A 150 -5.11 -24.35 -11.77
C SER A 150 -5.47 -24.35 -13.26
N ALA A 151 -6.76 -24.50 -13.59
CA ALA A 151 -7.20 -24.39 -14.97
C ALA A 151 -6.98 -22.96 -15.50
N ALA A 152 -6.77 -22.86 -16.81
CA ALA A 152 -6.49 -21.58 -17.46
C ALA A 152 -7.58 -20.55 -17.15
N GLY A 153 -7.18 -19.35 -16.72
CA GLY A 153 -8.09 -18.25 -16.41
C GLY A 153 -8.68 -18.27 -14.99
N ASP A 154 -8.49 -19.34 -14.21
CA ASP A 154 -8.90 -19.38 -12.79
C ASP A 154 -8.00 -18.50 -11.92
N ILE A 155 -6.70 -18.54 -12.22
CA ILE A 155 -5.68 -17.72 -11.58
C ILE A 155 -5.15 -16.74 -12.62
N LEU A 156 -5.11 -15.46 -12.26
CA LEU A 156 -4.30 -14.46 -12.96
C LEU A 156 -3.28 -13.88 -11.99
N ALA A 157 -2.04 -13.70 -12.43
CA ALA A 157 -1.01 -13.10 -11.61
C ALA A 157 -0.17 -12.12 -12.43
N THR A 158 0.17 -10.98 -11.84
CA THR A 158 1.04 -9.98 -12.46
C THR A 158 1.93 -9.31 -11.41
N ARG A 159 3.16 -9.01 -11.80
CA ARG A 159 4.18 -8.30 -11.04
C ARG A 159 4.51 -6.99 -11.73
N PHE A 160 4.50 -5.89 -11.00
CA PHE A 160 4.63 -4.56 -11.59
C PHE A 160 5.19 -3.52 -10.60
N PHE A 161 5.77 -2.46 -11.16
CA PHE A 161 6.22 -1.29 -10.42
C PHE A 161 5.02 -0.52 -9.88
N ALA A 162 5.10 -0.14 -8.60
CA ALA A 162 4.01 0.50 -7.88
C ALA A 162 4.46 1.86 -7.33
N PRO A 163 4.47 2.92 -8.16
CA PRO A 163 4.97 4.24 -7.75
C PRO A 163 4.24 4.77 -6.50
N LYS A 164 2.98 4.38 -6.33
CA LYS A 164 2.16 4.78 -5.18
C LYS A 164 2.79 4.41 -3.84
N ILE A 165 3.33 3.20 -3.68
CA ILE A 165 3.86 2.76 -2.38
C ILE A 165 5.30 3.22 -2.16
N THR A 166 5.91 3.87 -3.14
CA THR A 166 7.27 4.37 -3.02
C THR A 166 7.25 5.73 -2.32
N ALA A 167 8.18 5.95 -1.38
CA ALA A 167 8.35 7.28 -0.80
C ALA A 167 8.86 8.26 -1.86
N VAL A 168 8.31 9.48 -1.85
CA VAL A 168 8.63 10.55 -2.80
C VAL A 168 9.01 11.82 -2.05
N SER A 169 10.06 12.54 -2.43
CA SER A 169 10.44 13.78 -1.72
C SER A 169 10.44 14.99 -2.66
N ALA A 170 10.51 16.19 -2.08
CA ALA A 170 10.63 17.43 -2.85
C ALA A 170 11.92 17.46 -3.68
N ASN A 171 13.01 16.98 -3.08
CA ASN A 171 14.27 16.65 -3.75
C ASN A 171 14.44 15.13 -3.71
N PRO A 172 13.98 14.38 -4.74
CA PRO A 172 14.08 12.92 -4.75
C PRO A 172 15.56 12.51 -4.69
N PRO A 173 16.00 11.75 -3.65
CA PRO A 173 17.24 11.01 -3.79
C PRO A 173 17.07 10.04 -4.97
N GLN A 174 18.17 9.69 -5.65
CA GLN A 174 18.12 8.71 -6.75
C GLN A 174 17.49 7.38 -6.34
N ILE A 175 17.48 7.07 -5.03
CA ILE A 175 16.88 5.88 -4.44
C ILE A 175 16.12 6.29 -3.15
N PRO A 176 14.81 5.98 -3.03
CA PRO A 176 14.07 6.19 -1.78
C PRO A 176 14.67 5.40 -0.61
N VAL A 177 14.62 5.93 0.62
CA VAL A 177 15.16 5.24 1.83
C VAL A 177 14.50 3.86 2.05
N SER A 178 13.22 3.72 1.70
CA SER A 178 12.49 2.45 1.74
C SER A 178 12.67 1.58 0.49
N GLY A 179 13.36 2.07 -0.55
CA GLY A 179 13.47 1.45 -1.86
C GLY A 179 12.30 1.77 -2.79
N PHE A 180 12.39 1.29 -4.04
CA PHE A 180 11.31 1.36 -5.02
C PHE A 180 10.22 0.34 -4.67
N GLY A 181 8.97 0.79 -4.73
CA GLY A 181 7.78 -0.01 -4.48
C GLY A 181 7.39 -0.88 -5.67
N TRP A 182 7.17 -2.16 -5.40
CA TRP A 182 6.71 -3.16 -6.37
C TRP A 182 5.52 -3.93 -5.81
N ARG A 183 4.69 -4.46 -6.69
CA ARG A 183 3.53 -5.25 -6.31
C ARG A 183 3.45 -6.56 -7.08
N LYS A 184 3.00 -7.61 -6.40
CA LYS A 184 2.48 -8.82 -7.04
C LYS A 184 0.98 -8.88 -6.74
N LEU A 185 0.16 -8.87 -7.78
CA LEU A 185 -1.28 -9.11 -7.67
C LEU A 185 -1.58 -10.54 -8.11
N VAL A 186 -2.33 -11.28 -7.30
CA VAL A 186 -2.89 -12.59 -7.64
C VAL A 186 -4.41 -12.52 -7.55
N ARG A 187 -5.10 -12.78 -8.66
CA ARG A 187 -6.55 -12.93 -8.72
C ARG A 187 -6.91 -14.40 -8.77
N LEU A 188 -7.80 -14.82 -7.89
CA LEU A 188 -8.39 -16.16 -7.85
C LEU A 188 -9.89 -16.05 -8.08
N LYS A 189 -10.45 -16.80 -9.01
CA LYS A 189 -11.91 -16.96 -9.15
C LYS A 189 -12.40 -18.00 -8.16
N ALA A 190 -13.55 -17.79 -7.53
CA ALA A 190 -14.15 -18.83 -6.71
C ALA A 190 -14.44 -20.06 -7.58
N LYS A 191 -13.91 -21.23 -7.19
CA LYS A 191 -14.21 -22.48 -7.91
C LYS A 191 -15.71 -22.78 -7.79
N PRO A 192 -16.37 -23.30 -8.85
CA PRO A 192 -17.83 -23.51 -8.84
C PRO A 192 -18.38 -24.30 -7.64
N ASP A 193 -17.60 -25.24 -7.12
CA ASP A 193 -17.93 -26.11 -5.99
C ASP A 193 -17.36 -25.62 -4.64
N SER A 194 -16.62 -24.50 -4.64
CA SER A 194 -16.06 -23.92 -3.42
C SER A 194 -17.13 -23.32 -2.50
N LYS A 195 -16.81 -23.26 -1.21
CA LYS A 195 -17.63 -22.53 -0.22
C LYS A 195 -17.81 -21.06 -0.60
N ALA A 196 -16.78 -20.45 -1.19
CA ALA A 196 -16.84 -19.07 -1.68
C ALA A 196 -17.93 -18.88 -2.73
N ALA A 197 -17.99 -19.74 -3.74
CA ALA A 197 -19.02 -19.68 -4.78
C ALA A 197 -20.43 -19.90 -4.20
N GLN A 198 -20.58 -20.85 -3.28
CA GLN A 198 -21.84 -21.12 -2.58
C GLN A 198 -22.34 -19.90 -1.78
N ASN A 199 -21.41 -19.12 -1.20
CA ASN A 199 -21.71 -17.87 -0.49
C ASN A 199 -21.82 -16.63 -1.41
N GLY A 200 -21.77 -16.83 -2.73
CA GLY A 200 -21.95 -15.79 -3.73
C GLY A 200 -20.73 -14.88 -3.93
N MET A 201 -19.53 -15.35 -3.56
CA MET A 201 -18.27 -14.69 -3.91
C MET A 201 -17.91 -14.96 -5.36
N ASP A 202 -17.24 -14.00 -5.99
CA ASP A 202 -16.77 -14.10 -7.37
C ASP A 202 -15.26 -14.28 -7.43
N LEU A 203 -14.53 -13.32 -6.84
CA LEU A 203 -13.07 -13.30 -6.91
C LEU A 203 -12.43 -12.86 -5.60
N LEU A 204 -11.18 -13.30 -5.42
CA LEU A 204 -10.23 -12.85 -4.42
C LEU A 204 -9.05 -12.20 -5.14
N LEU A 205 -8.68 -11.00 -4.71
CA LEU A 205 -7.51 -10.26 -5.18
C LEU A 205 -6.53 -10.13 -4.01
N LEU A 206 -5.36 -10.75 -4.12
CA LEU A 206 -4.28 -10.65 -3.15
C LEU A 206 -3.16 -9.77 -3.73
N LEU A 207 -2.96 -8.61 -3.12
CA LEU A 207 -1.94 -7.64 -3.50
C LEU A 207 -0.81 -7.61 -2.48
N GLN A 208 0.37 -8.02 -2.92
CA GLN A 208 1.59 -8.07 -2.13
C GLN A 208 2.40 -6.80 -2.36
N ASN A 209 2.93 -6.17 -1.31
CA ASN A 209 3.73 -4.94 -1.41
C ASN A 209 5.19 -5.22 -1.05
N ILE A 210 6.06 -5.09 -2.03
CA ILE A 210 7.47 -5.46 -1.98
C ILE A 210 8.31 -4.22 -2.28
N PHE A 211 9.52 -4.16 -1.71
CA PHE A 211 10.39 -3.00 -1.84
C PHE A 211 11.79 -3.46 -2.23
N GLU A 212 12.38 -2.80 -3.22
CA GLU A 212 13.74 -3.06 -3.69
C GLU A 212 14.60 -1.81 -3.49
N LYS A 213 15.74 -1.97 -2.81
CA LYS A 213 16.59 -0.86 -2.40
C LYS A 213 17.43 -0.28 -3.53
N THR A 214 17.48 -0.91 -4.70
CA THR A 214 18.34 -0.46 -5.80
C THR A 214 17.63 -0.54 -7.14
N VAL A 215 18.02 0.30 -8.10
CA VAL A 215 17.48 0.25 -9.47
C VAL A 215 17.80 -1.09 -10.16
N ALA A 216 18.96 -1.66 -9.86
CA ALA A 216 19.46 -2.90 -10.48
C ALA A 216 18.98 -4.19 -9.79
N GLY A 217 18.47 -4.09 -8.56
CA GLY A 217 18.05 -5.25 -7.77
C GLY A 217 16.78 -5.90 -8.30
N ASN A 218 16.62 -7.19 -8.01
CA ASN A 218 15.42 -7.93 -8.37
C ASN A 218 14.37 -7.86 -7.24
N PRO A 219 13.30 -7.08 -7.39
CA PRO A 219 12.25 -6.95 -6.37
C PRO A 219 11.57 -8.26 -6.00
N PHE A 220 11.58 -9.27 -6.88
CA PHE A 220 10.93 -10.56 -6.65
C PHE A 220 11.92 -11.70 -6.42
N ASN A 221 13.13 -11.39 -5.95
CA ASN A 221 14.03 -12.39 -5.38
C ASN A 221 13.46 -12.91 -4.06
N ALA A 222 12.85 -14.10 -4.09
CA ALA A 222 12.15 -14.70 -2.96
C ALA A 222 13.03 -14.99 -1.73
N ASP A 223 14.35 -15.02 -1.89
CA ASP A 223 15.32 -15.26 -0.80
C ASP A 223 15.70 -14.00 -0.04
N HIS A 224 15.40 -12.82 -0.60
CA HIS A 224 15.80 -11.53 -0.04
C HIS A 224 14.62 -10.61 0.21
N ASN A 225 13.69 -10.57 -0.73
CA ASN A 225 12.59 -9.63 -0.74
C ASN A 225 11.28 -10.35 -0.39
N VAL A 226 10.66 -9.92 0.71
CA VAL A 226 9.38 -10.44 1.20
C VAL A 226 8.39 -9.29 1.26
N SER A 227 7.16 -9.58 0.83
CA SER A 227 6.04 -8.65 0.96
C SER A 227 5.90 -8.18 2.41
N LYS A 228 5.94 -6.86 2.62
CA LYS A 228 5.87 -6.27 3.96
C LYS A 228 4.44 -6.30 4.51
N PHE A 229 3.45 -6.27 3.62
CA PHE A 229 2.04 -6.31 3.95
C PHE A 229 1.23 -6.71 2.72
N ASN A 230 0.19 -7.50 2.95
CA ASN A 230 -0.65 -8.05 1.90
C ASN A 230 -2.09 -7.55 2.06
N GLN A 231 -2.62 -6.91 1.03
CA GLN A 231 -4.02 -6.49 0.98
C GLN A 231 -4.83 -7.54 0.23
N VAL A 232 -5.99 -7.90 0.77
CA VAL A 232 -6.94 -8.80 0.13
C VAL A 232 -8.25 -8.06 -0.12
N ILE A 233 -8.76 -8.16 -1.34
CA ILE A 233 -10.10 -7.71 -1.72
C ILE A 233 -10.89 -8.91 -2.21
N ILE A 234 -12.00 -9.22 -1.56
CA ILE A 234 -12.94 -10.25 -2.00
C ILE A 234 -14.18 -9.56 -2.53
N THR A 235 -14.68 -9.95 -3.70
CA THR A 235 -15.89 -9.33 -4.29
C THR A 235 -17.01 -10.33 -4.48
N ARG A 236 -18.25 -9.82 -4.49
CA ARG A 236 -19.46 -10.61 -4.74
C ARG A 236 -19.80 -10.67 -6.23
N LYS A 237 -20.39 -11.78 -6.63
CA LYS A 237 -20.85 -12.03 -8.02
C LYS A 237 -22.06 -11.18 -8.41
N ALA A 238 -22.93 -10.86 -7.45
CA ALA A 238 -24.18 -10.15 -7.73
C ALA A 238 -24.74 -9.38 -6.52
N GLY A 239 -25.51 -8.32 -6.84
CA GLY A 239 -26.30 -7.52 -5.91
C GLY A 239 -27.71 -8.10 -5.61
N PRO A 240 -28.64 -7.29 -5.09
CA PRO A 240 -28.44 -5.92 -4.61
C PRO A 240 -27.49 -5.89 -3.41
N PHE A 241 -26.75 -4.79 -3.26
CA PHE A 241 -25.78 -4.62 -2.18
C PHE A 241 -26.38 -3.81 -1.03
N SER A 242 -26.05 -4.22 0.19
CA SER A 242 -26.50 -3.60 1.44
C SER A 242 -25.38 -3.63 2.48
N GLN A 243 -25.63 -3.13 3.69
CA GLN A 243 -24.67 -3.27 4.79
C GLN A 243 -24.42 -4.74 5.15
N ASP A 244 -25.47 -5.56 5.07
CA ASP A 244 -25.44 -7.02 5.34
C ASP A 244 -24.98 -7.86 4.15
N LYS A 245 -24.84 -7.23 2.98
CA LYS A 245 -24.37 -7.87 1.75
C LYS A 245 -23.50 -6.90 0.96
N GLN A 246 -22.28 -6.69 1.44
CA GLN A 246 -21.35 -5.74 0.83
C GLN A 246 -20.84 -6.25 -0.53
N PRO A 247 -20.58 -5.35 -1.49
CA PRO A 247 -20.06 -5.72 -2.81
C PRO A 247 -18.61 -6.19 -2.75
N ALA A 248 -17.84 -5.71 -1.77
CA ALA A 248 -16.44 -6.01 -1.58
C ALA A 248 -16.09 -6.07 -0.09
N TYR A 249 -15.13 -6.92 0.25
CA TYR A 249 -14.61 -7.10 1.60
C TYR A 249 -13.09 -6.91 1.56
N PHE A 250 -12.60 -6.13 2.51
CA PHE A 250 -11.17 -5.84 2.65
C PHE A 250 -10.60 -6.65 3.81
N LEU A 251 -9.48 -7.33 3.59
CA LEU A 251 -8.71 -8.00 4.64
C LEU A 251 -7.23 -7.65 4.44
N THR A 252 -6.44 -7.82 5.49
CA THR A 252 -4.98 -7.71 5.40
C THR A 252 -4.32 -8.90 6.04
N TYR A 253 -3.17 -9.27 5.51
CA TYR A 253 -2.35 -10.37 6.01
C TYR A 253 -0.90 -9.91 6.15
N GLY A 254 -0.22 -10.45 7.16
CA GLY A 254 1.22 -10.27 7.36
C GLY A 254 2.03 -10.98 6.28
N GLN A 255 3.34 -11.09 6.50
CA GLN A 255 4.27 -11.80 5.62
C GLN A 255 3.80 -13.23 5.36
N LEU A 256 3.91 -13.71 4.11
CA LEU A 256 3.40 -15.02 3.70
C LEU A 256 4.35 -16.18 4.05
N VAL A 257 5.58 -15.85 4.46
CA VAL A 257 6.59 -16.80 4.92
C VAL A 257 7.21 -16.28 6.22
N LYS A 258 7.73 -17.18 7.04
CA LYS A 258 8.41 -16.80 8.28
C LYS A 258 9.71 -16.06 7.99
N ILE A 259 9.96 -15.01 8.77
CA ILE A 259 11.15 -14.17 8.68
C ILE A 259 11.97 -14.29 9.96
N ASP A 260 13.28 -14.40 9.80
CA ASP A 260 14.20 -14.31 10.92
C ASP A 260 14.28 -12.86 11.42
N GLY A 261 13.95 -12.65 12.70
CA GLY A 261 13.85 -11.31 13.28
C GLY A 261 15.17 -10.54 13.36
N THR A 262 16.32 -11.21 13.19
CA THR A 262 17.65 -10.58 13.26
C THR A 262 18.13 -10.15 11.88
N SER A 263 18.08 -11.04 10.90
CA SER A 263 18.53 -10.81 9.52
C SER A 263 17.48 -10.14 8.64
N GLY A 264 16.20 -10.30 8.98
CA GLY A 264 15.09 -9.87 8.13
C GLY A 264 14.89 -10.72 6.88
N LEU A 265 15.55 -11.89 6.80
CA LEU A 265 15.48 -12.82 5.68
C LEU A 265 14.47 -13.96 5.91
N PRO A 266 13.95 -14.60 4.85
CA PRO A 266 13.09 -15.77 4.97
C PRO A 266 13.77 -16.96 5.66
N ILE A 267 13.02 -17.63 6.53
CA ILE A 267 13.45 -18.87 7.16
C ILE A 267 13.14 -20.05 6.23
N LYS A 268 14.16 -20.87 5.97
CA LYS A 268 14.05 -22.13 5.25
C LYS A 268 14.23 -23.33 6.17
N ASP A 269 13.57 -24.44 5.88
CA ASP A 269 13.81 -25.72 6.55
C ASP A 269 15.11 -26.38 6.08
N ALA A 270 15.46 -27.53 6.66
CA ALA A 270 16.68 -28.28 6.32
C ALA A 270 16.70 -28.77 4.86
N SER A 271 15.55 -28.80 4.18
CA SER A 271 15.41 -29.15 2.77
C SER A 271 15.41 -27.93 1.86
N GLY A 272 15.62 -26.72 2.41
CA GLY A 272 15.65 -25.47 1.66
C GLY A 272 14.27 -24.90 1.32
N ASN A 273 13.17 -25.44 1.88
CA ASN A 273 11.84 -24.91 1.63
C ASN A 273 11.52 -23.76 2.59
N PHE A 274 10.84 -22.73 2.09
CA PHE A 274 10.28 -21.68 2.93
C PHE A 274 9.25 -22.25 3.91
N GLN A 275 9.24 -21.69 5.13
CA GLN A 275 8.19 -21.99 6.11
C GLN A 275 7.01 -21.03 5.92
N ASP A 276 5.80 -21.59 5.81
CA ASP A 276 4.57 -20.84 5.65
C ASP A 276 4.25 -19.94 6.86
N GLU A 277 3.66 -18.78 6.58
CA GLU A 277 3.05 -17.87 7.55
C GLU A 277 1.76 -17.29 6.92
N GLY A 278 1.57 -15.96 6.93
CA GLY A 278 0.42 -15.29 6.32
C GLY A 278 -0.78 -15.23 7.25
N ILE A 279 -0.57 -14.84 8.51
CA ILE A 279 -1.65 -14.59 9.49
C ILE A 279 -2.31 -13.24 9.24
N ILE A 280 -3.62 -13.16 9.52
CA ILE A 280 -4.40 -11.95 9.40
C ILE A 280 -3.78 -10.80 10.19
N SER A 281 -3.80 -9.62 9.57
CA SER A 281 -3.44 -8.34 10.17
C SER A 281 -4.68 -7.46 10.22
N PHE A 282 -4.63 -6.40 11.01
CA PHE A 282 -5.70 -5.42 11.14
C PHE A 282 -5.42 -4.13 10.36
N SER A 283 -4.16 -3.94 9.93
CA SER A 283 -3.71 -2.73 9.25
C SER A 283 -2.76 -3.03 8.09
N LEU A 284 -2.63 -2.04 7.20
CA LEU A 284 -1.57 -1.90 6.22
C LEU A 284 -0.56 -0.88 6.76
N LYS A 285 0.73 -1.17 6.65
CA LYS A 285 1.78 -0.17 6.88
C LYS A 285 2.04 0.56 5.58
N ALA A 286 1.18 1.51 5.25
CA ALA A 286 1.28 2.24 3.99
C ALA A 286 2.23 3.42 4.13
N THR A 287 3.12 3.53 3.14
CA THR A 287 4.10 4.61 2.95
C THR A 287 3.56 5.80 2.15
N PHE A 288 2.28 5.73 1.75
CA PHE A 288 1.75 6.60 0.71
C PHE A 288 0.88 7.77 1.20
N ASP A 289 0.50 7.80 2.48
CA ASP A 289 -0.38 8.82 3.08
C ASP A 289 0.05 9.25 4.51
N GLU A 290 1.29 8.98 4.92
CA GLU A 290 1.80 9.14 6.30
C GLU A 290 1.45 10.50 6.94
N LYS A 291 0.55 10.48 7.92
CA LYS A 291 0.12 11.65 8.72
C LYS A 291 1.23 12.23 9.61
N ALA A 292 2.29 11.48 9.83
CA ALA A 292 3.48 11.92 10.54
C ALA A 292 4.62 12.32 9.59
N ARG A 293 4.38 12.28 8.26
CA ARG A 293 5.37 12.75 7.30
C ARG A 293 5.34 14.26 7.27
N ASP A 294 6.06 14.83 8.23
CA ASP A 294 6.79 16.04 7.96
C ASP A 294 7.73 15.73 6.78
N PRO A 295 7.54 16.35 5.60
CA PRO A 295 8.34 16.11 4.41
C PRO A 295 9.83 16.42 4.63
N GLU A 296 10.20 17.08 5.74
CA GLU A 296 11.57 17.38 6.13
C GLU A 296 12.17 16.39 7.14
N THR A 297 11.38 15.82 8.06
CA THR A 297 11.91 14.88 9.08
C THR A 297 11.67 13.41 8.76
N ASN A 298 10.67 13.09 7.91
CA ASN A 298 10.45 11.75 7.35
C ASN A 298 10.28 10.64 8.44
N VAL A 299 9.69 10.98 9.59
CA VAL A 299 9.62 10.08 10.76
C VAL A 299 8.20 9.51 10.94
N LEU A 300 8.11 8.18 10.76
CA LEU A 300 7.03 7.23 11.12
C LEU A 300 6.02 6.85 10.01
N LEU A 301 6.01 5.54 9.72
CA LEU A 301 4.95 4.84 8.98
C LEU A 301 3.62 4.92 9.76
N SER A 302 2.54 5.33 9.10
CA SER A 302 1.17 5.24 9.64
C SER A 302 0.59 3.83 9.46
N GLU A 303 -0.25 3.41 10.41
CA GLU A 303 -1.04 2.18 10.30
C GLU A 303 -2.44 2.49 9.76
N TYR A 304 -2.80 1.86 8.64
CA TYR A 304 -4.09 2.02 7.96
C TYR A 304 -4.95 0.80 8.21
N PHE A 305 -5.90 0.92 9.13
CA PHE A 305 -6.78 -0.14 9.58
C PHE A 305 -7.93 -0.38 8.62
N VAL A 306 -8.26 -1.66 8.40
CA VAL A 306 -9.45 -2.04 7.63
C VAL A 306 -10.73 -1.89 8.47
N PRO A 307 -11.90 -1.74 7.82
CA PRO A 307 -12.07 -1.48 6.40
C PRO A 307 -11.93 0.01 6.07
N ASP A 308 -11.86 0.88 7.09
CA ASP A 308 -12.10 2.31 6.94
C ASP A 308 -11.08 2.95 6.00
N SER A 309 -9.79 2.61 6.14
CA SER A 309 -8.76 3.12 5.24
C SER A 309 -8.95 2.63 3.80
N CYS A 310 -9.20 1.34 3.63
CA CYS A 310 -9.35 0.73 2.31
C CYS A 310 -10.60 1.25 1.60
N VAL A 311 -11.76 1.31 2.27
CA VAL A 311 -13.02 1.71 1.64
C VAL A 311 -12.97 3.14 1.10
N GLN A 312 -12.21 4.04 1.73
CA GLN A 312 -12.06 5.42 1.24
C GLN A 312 -11.41 5.49 -0.14
N CYS A 313 -10.42 4.65 -0.40
CA CYS A 313 -9.80 4.53 -1.72
C CYS A 313 -10.61 3.70 -2.72
N HIS A 314 -11.53 2.88 -2.22
CA HIS A 314 -12.26 1.86 -2.97
C HIS A 314 -13.77 2.14 -3.03
N GLY A 315 -14.17 3.41 -3.14
CA GLY A 315 -15.56 3.82 -3.35
C GLY A 315 -16.18 4.68 -2.25
N GLY A 316 -15.46 4.94 -1.17
CA GLY A 316 -15.83 5.86 -0.08
C GLY A 316 -16.94 5.38 0.85
N ILE A 317 -17.74 4.40 0.43
CA ILE A 317 -18.90 3.88 1.17
C ILE A 317 -18.92 2.36 1.02
N ARG A 318 -19.17 1.64 2.11
CA ARG A 318 -19.11 0.16 2.15
C ARG A 318 -20.04 -0.52 1.15
N THR A 319 -21.24 0.03 0.94
CA THR A 319 -22.22 -0.51 -0.02
C THR A 319 -21.88 -0.23 -1.49
N ARG A 320 -20.83 0.57 -1.74
CA ARG A 320 -20.30 0.90 -3.07
C ARG A 320 -18.82 0.57 -3.20
N GLY A 321 -18.33 -0.33 -2.34
CA GLY A 321 -16.97 -0.86 -2.37
C GLY A 321 -16.62 -1.47 -3.73
N LYS A 322 -15.43 -1.16 -4.24
CA LYS A 322 -14.98 -1.57 -5.59
C LYS A 322 -13.49 -1.77 -5.70
N THR A 323 -13.07 -2.50 -6.71
CA THR A 323 -11.67 -2.61 -7.08
C THR A 323 -11.29 -1.47 -8.04
N ASN A 324 -10.12 -0.87 -7.85
CA ASN A 324 -9.55 0.10 -8.79
C ASN A 324 -8.80 -0.65 -9.89
N TYR A 325 -8.88 -0.16 -11.13
CA TYR A 325 -8.15 -0.76 -12.25
C TYR A 325 -6.63 -0.56 -12.13
N LEU A 326 -5.90 -1.36 -12.88
CA LEU A 326 -4.46 -1.27 -13.04
C LEU A 326 -4.16 -0.31 -14.20
N ASP A 327 -3.60 0.85 -13.88
CA ASP A 327 -3.27 1.91 -14.83
C ASP A 327 -1.81 1.78 -15.25
N THR A 328 -1.55 1.02 -16.32
CA THR A 328 -0.19 0.80 -16.84
C THR A 328 0.43 2.08 -17.35
N ASP A 329 -0.37 2.97 -17.94
CA ASP A 329 0.13 4.22 -18.50
C ASP A 329 0.64 5.14 -17.40
N HIS A 330 -0.05 5.17 -16.27
CA HIS A 330 0.45 5.86 -15.09
C HIS A 330 1.80 5.30 -14.61
N TRP A 331 2.02 3.98 -14.65
CA TRP A 331 3.31 3.41 -14.25
C TRP A 331 4.43 3.82 -15.21
N ILE A 332 4.12 3.86 -16.51
CA ILE A 332 5.05 4.29 -17.57
C ILE A 332 5.37 5.79 -17.41
N ASP A 333 4.38 6.66 -17.25
CA ASP A 333 4.60 8.11 -17.06
C ASP A 333 5.59 8.40 -15.94
N ARG A 334 5.53 7.62 -14.86
CA ARG A 334 6.37 7.79 -13.66
C ARG A 334 7.83 7.42 -13.86
N VAL A 335 8.14 6.67 -14.91
CA VAL A 335 9.49 6.17 -15.21
C VAL A 335 10.05 6.78 -16.49
N THR A 336 9.23 6.90 -17.53
CA THR A 336 9.58 7.48 -18.83
C THR A 336 8.49 8.47 -19.26
N PRO A 337 8.39 9.64 -18.60
CA PRO A 337 7.39 10.65 -18.96
C PRO A 337 7.59 11.13 -20.39
N ASP A 338 6.51 11.17 -21.17
CA ASP A 338 6.47 11.81 -22.48
C ASP A 338 5.19 12.64 -22.63
N TYR A 339 5.39 13.95 -22.61
CA TYR A 339 4.33 14.95 -22.78
C TYR A 339 4.45 15.70 -24.10
N GLY A 340 5.35 15.30 -25.01
CA GLY A 340 5.56 16.00 -26.28
C GLY A 340 6.05 17.45 -26.12
N LEU A 341 6.82 17.71 -25.05
CA LEU A 341 7.44 19.00 -24.73
C LEU A 341 8.96 18.92 -24.93
N SER A 342 9.54 19.96 -25.52
CA SER A 342 10.98 20.01 -25.83
C SER A 342 11.85 20.29 -24.61
N ASP A 343 11.32 21.03 -23.64
CA ASP A 343 12.02 21.43 -22.43
C ASP A 343 12.32 20.18 -21.54
N PRO A 344 13.60 19.91 -21.21
CA PRO A 344 14.01 18.71 -20.49
C PRO A 344 13.31 18.47 -19.16
N ARG A 345 12.87 19.52 -18.45
CA ARG A 345 12.21 19.35 -17.14
C ARG A 345 10.91 18.56 -17.21
N PHE A 346 10.23 18.57 -18.36
CA PHE A 346 9.02 17.78 -18.60
C PHE A 346 9.31 16.31 -18.93
N LYS A 347 10.59 15.92 -18.96
CA LYS A 347 11.06 14.54 -19.05
C LYS A 347 11.54 14.01 -17.69
N GLU A 348 11.38 14.80 -16.63
CA GLU A 348 11.71 14.42 -15.26
C GLU A 348 10.46 14.06 -14.47
N GLU A 349 10.54 12.94 -13.75
CA GLU A 349 9.53 12.40 -12.85
C GLU A 349 10.21 11.74 -11.65
N ASP A 350 9.41 11.34 -10.66
CA ASP A 350 9.93 10.88 -9.37
C ASP A 350 10.73 9.57 -9.43
N PHE A 351 10.60 8.81 -10.51
CA PHE A 351 11.19 7.48 -10.65
C PHE A 351 11.91 7.25 -11.98
N THR A 352 12.36 8.33 -12.65
CA THR A 352 13.10 8.22 -13.92
C THR A 352 14.38 7.38 -13.82
N ALA A 353 14.96 7.27 -12.63
CA ALA A 353 16.08 6.36 -12.38
C ALA A 353 15.74 4.89 -12.75
N LEU A 354 14.48 4.46 -12.58
CA LEU A 354 14.04 3.11 -12.96
C LEU A 354 14.08 2.84 -14.45
N ALA A 355 14.14 3.86 -15.31
CA ALA A 355 14.30 3.64 -16.76
C ALA A 355 15.61 2.89 -17.08
N SER A 356 16.62 3.00 -16.21
CA SER A 356 17.89 2.28 -16.29
C SER A 356 17.87 0.88 -15.65
N SER A 357 16.77 0.48 -15.00
CA SER A 357 16.62 -0.84 -14.39
C SER A 357 16.74 -1.96 -15.44
N PRO A 358 17.28 -3.15 -15.10
CA PRO A 358 17.15 -4.33 -15.96
C PRO A 358 15.71 -4.86 -16.04
N HIS A 359 14.81 -4.39 -15.17
CA HIS A 359 13.42 -4.78 -15.10
C HIS A 359 12.50 -3.68 -15.66
N ASP A 360 11.44 -4.08 -16.35
CA ASP A 360 10.44 -3.15 -16.88
C ASP A 360 9.36 -2.84 -15.81
N VAL A 361 8.54 -1.81 -16.02
CA VAL A 361 7.45 -1.42 -15.12
C VAL A 361 6.40 -2.51 -14.99
N ILE A 362 6.21 -3.33 -16.03
CA ILE A 362 5.55 -4.63 -15.93
C ILE A 362 6.66 -5.67 -15.79
N PHE A 363 6.98 -6.06 -14.56
CA PHE A 363 8.12 -6.93 -14.26
C PHE A 363 8.07 -8.25 -15.05
N ASP A 364 6.87 -8.83 -15.21
CA ASP A 364 6.66 -10.07 -15.97
C ASP A 364 6.91 -9.95 -17.48
N ALA A 365 6.88 -8.73 -18.01
CA ALA A 365 7.23 -8.47 -19.40
C ALA A 365 8.75 -8.57 -19.64
N GLU A 366 9.56 -8.34 -18.59
CA GLU A 366 10.98 -8.00 -18.77
C GLU A 366 11.15 -6.91 -19.85
N LYS A 367 12.32 -6.80 -20.49
CA LYS A 367 12.50 -5.93 -21.67
C LYS A 367 12.27 -6.67 -22.99
N ASP A 368 11.37 -7.65 -22.99
CA ASP A 368 11.08 -8.52 -24.13
C ASP A 368 9.67 -8.24 -24.69
N PRO A 369 9.55 -7.74 -25.94
CA PRO A 369 8.25 -7.42 -26.54
C PRO A 369 7.26 -8.60 -26.58
N THR A 370 7.75 -9.84 -26.71
CA THR A 370 6.89 -11.03 -26.77
C THR A 370 6.32 -11.40 -25.40
N LYS A 371 7.10 -11.19 -24.34
CA LYS A 371 6.65 -11.34 -22.95
C LYS A 371 5.75 -10.18 -22.55
N PHE A 372 6.03 -8.97 -23.06
CA PHE A 372 5.22 -7.78 -22.82
C PHE A 372 3.76 -7.99 -23.20
N GLN A 373 3.48 -8.49 -24.42
CA GLN A 373 2.11 -8.77 -24.84
C GLN A 373 1.38 -9.70 -23.84
N LYS A 374 2.00 -10.82 -23.47
CA LYS A 374 1.39 -11.79 -22.54
C LYS A 374 1.14 -11.20 -21.16
N ALA A 375 2.09 -10.43 -20.62
CA ALA A 375 1.94 -9.79 -19.32
C ALA A 375 0.85 -8.70 -19.36
N PHE A 376 0.76 -7.97 -20.48
CA PHE A 376 -0.28 -6.96 -20.71
C PHE A 376 -1.67 -7.59 -20.86
N ASP A 377 -1.81 -8.71 -21.57
CA ASP A 377 -3.07 -9.44 -21.71
C ASP A 377 -3.63 -9.87 -20.34
N VAL A 378 -2.76 -10.29 -19.41
CA VAL A 378 -3.16 -10.61 -18.04
C VAL A 378 -3.73 -9.37 -17.33
N ILE A 379 -3.10 -8.21 -17.49
CA ILE A 379 -3.59 -6.94 -16.93
C ILE A 379 -4.93 -6.55 -17.57
N GLN A 380 -5.09 -6.73 -18.88
CA GLN A 380 -6.34 -6.46 -19.56
C GLN A 380 -7.48 -7.32 -19.01
N LEU A 381 -7.26 -8.63 -18.84
CA LEU A 381 -8.24 -9.54 -18.23
C LEU A 381 -8.57 -9.15 -16.78
N LEU A 382 -7.57 -8.75 -15.99
CA LEU A 382 -7.80 -8.22 -14.64
C LEU A 382 -8.67 -6.95 -14.67
N ASN A 383 -8.40 -6.02 -15.58
CA ASN A 383 -9.19 -4.80 -15.74
C ASN A 383 -10.60 -5.09 -16.27
N GLU A 384 -10.82 -6.12 -17.07
CA GLU A 384 -12.15 -6.58 -17.47
C GLU A 384 -12.96 -7.13 -16.29
N ASP A 385 -12.35 -7.96 -15.43
CA ASP A 385 -12.99 -8.45 -14.20
C ASP A 385 -13.35 -7.25 -13.28
N ILE A 386 -12.46 -6.26 -13.16
CA ILE A 386 -12.69 -5.03 -12.38
C ILE A 386 -13.82 -4.19 -12.97
N ARG A 387 -13.87 -4.01 -14.30
CA ARG A 387 -14.98 -3.34 -14.99
C ARG A 387 -16.29 -4.03 -14.68
N ASN A 388 -16.34 -5.36 -14.80
CA ASN A 388 -17.55 -6.14 -14.57
C ASN A 388 -18.04 -5.98 -13.12
N GLN A 389 -17.13 -6.01 -12.14
CA GLN A 389 -17.46 -5.73 -10.74
C GLN A 389 -18.02 -4.31 -10.54
N ASN A 390 -17.40 -3.31 -11.16
CA ASN A 390 -17.84 -1.93 -11.06
C ASN A 390 -19.22 -1.70 -11.71
N LYS A 391 -19.56 -2.43 -12.79
CA LYS A 391 -20.90 -2.37 -13.44
C LYS A 391 -22.03 -2.77 -12.49
N LEU A 392 -21.79 -3.70 -11.57
CA LEU A 392 -22.79 -4.16 -10.61
C LEU A 392 -23.21 -3.05 -9.62
N LEU A 393 -22.40 -2.00 -9.46
CA LEU A 393 -22.69 -0.86 -8.59
C LEU A 393 -23.53 0.23 -9.26
N GLY A 394 -23.89 0.05 -10.53
CA GLY A 394 -24.58 1.04 -11.36
C GLY A 394 -23.63 2.05 -12.04
N ALA A 395 -24.10 2.63 -13.14
CA ALA A 395 -23.31 3.54 -13.98
C ALA A 395 -23.35 5.01 -13.51
N THR A 396 -24.41 5.41 -12.81
CA THR A 396 -24.61 6.81 -12.42
C THR A 396 -23.52 7.30 -11.48
N ASN A 397 -22.76 8.32 -11.93
CA ASN A 397 -21.63 8.91 -11.21
C ASN A 397 -20.57 7.87 -10.79
N ASN A 398 -20.38 6.81 -11.57
CA ASN A 398 -19.39 5.78 -11.29
C ASN A 398 -18.06 6.06 -12.00
N PHE A 399 -17.30 6.99 -11.43
CA PHE A 399 -16.01 7.41 -11.96
C PHE A 399 -15.09 6.24 -12.35
N GLN A 400 -14.94 5.26 -11.45
CA GLN A 400 -14.04 4.12 -11.61
C GLN A 400 -14.47 3.21 -12.75
N LEU A 401 -15.79 3.03 -12.96
CA LEU A 401 -16.30 2.32 -14.12
C LEU A 401 -15.89 3.05 -15.41
N ASN A 402 -16.10 4.36 -15.47
CA ASN A 402 -15.73 5.15 -16.65
C ASN A 402 -14.21 5.12 -16.89
N ALA A 403 -13.40 5.16 -15.83
CA ALA A 403 -11.96 5.13 -15.93
C ALA A 403 -11.44 3.78 -16.46
N VAL A 404 -11.95 2.65 -15.95
CA VAL A 404 -11.56 1.33 -16.47
C VAL A 404 -12.11 1.07 -17.87
N GLU A 405 -13.30 1.57 -18.20
CA GLU A 405 -13.84 1.50 -19.56
C GLU A 405 -13.00 2.31 -20.53
N ARG A 406 -12.56 3.52 -20.14
CA ARG A 406 -11.66 4.33 -20.95
C ARG A 406 -10.31 3.66 -21.15
N TRP A 407 -9.71 3.10 -20.10
CA TRP A 407 -8.46 2.37 -20.22
C TRP A 407 -8.60 1.17 -21.17
N LEU A 408 -9.64 0.34 -20.99
CA LEU A 408 -9.90 -0.80 -21.88
C LEU A 408 -10.18 -0.38 -23.32
N GLU A 409 -10.82 0.77 -23.53
CA GLU A 409 -11.04 1.33 -24.86
C GLU A 409 -9.72 1.74 -25.52
N LEU A 410 -8.86 2.49 -24.82
CA LEU A 410 -7.57 2.95 -25.32
C LEU A 410 -6.67 1.78 -25.72
N HIS A 411 -6.72 0.68 -24.97
CA HIS A 411 -5.90 -0.50 -25.22
C HIS A 411 -6.57 -1.58 -26.07
N LYS A 412 -7.63 -1.23 -26.83
CA LYS A 412 -8.07 -2.09 -27.94
C LYS A 412 -6.97 -2.18 -29.01
N PRO A 413 -6.86 -3.31 -29.73
CA PRO A 413 -5.89 -3.46 -30.82
C PRO A 413 -5.98 -2.37 -31.91
N THR A 414 -7.16 -1.78 -32.11
CA THR A 414 -7.40 -0.71 -33.10
C THR A 414 -6.95 0.69 -32.64
N ASN A 415 -6.55 0.82 -31.37
CA ASN A 415 -6.15 2.09 -30.75
C ASN A 415 -4.66 2.01 -30.38
N PHE A 416 -4.32 1.95 -29.09
CA PHE A 416 -2.93 1.83 -28.62
C PHE A 416 -2.48 0.37 -28.48
N GLY A 417 -3.41 -0.59 -28.40
CA GLY A 417 -3.07 -1.98 -28.11
C GLY A 417 -2.28 -2.09 -26.80
N THR A 418 -1.08 -2.65 -26.86
CA THR A 418 -0.13 -2.73 -25.72
C THR A 418 0.73 -1.48 -25.54
N GLY A 419 0.65 -0.51 -26.46
CA GLY A 419 1.39 0.73 -26.39
C GLY A 419 0.87 1.65 -25.28
N HIS A 420 1.76 2.54 -24.83
CA HIS A 420 1.44 3.61 -23.88
C HIS A 420 0.42 4.59 -24.47
N ALA A 421 -0.71 4.78 -23.80
CA ALA A 421 -1.64 5.86 -24.13
C ALA A 421 -1.15 7.17 -23.48
N PRO A 422 -0.93 8.25 -24.23
CA PRO A 422 -0.41 9.50 -23.66
C PRO A 422 -1.46 10.19 -22.75
N PRO A 423 -1.03 11.01 -21.77
CA PRO A 423 -1.91 11.63 -20.78
C PRO A 423 -3.16 12.34 -21.36
N PHE A 424 -3.00 13.09 -22.46
CA PHE A 424 -4.10 13.81 -23.10
C PHE A 424 -5.21 12.90 -23.68
N ALA A 425 -4.89 11.64 -23.98
CA ALA A 425 -5.87 10.67 -24.50
C ALA A 425 -6.73 10.04 -23.38
N ARG A 426 -6.34 10.18 -22.10
CA ARG A 426 -6.96 9.44 -20.98
C ARG A 426 -8.19 10.13 -20.38
N GLY A 427 -8.53 11.31 -20.85
CA GLY A 427 -9.80 11.97 -20.57
C GLY A 427 -10.99 11.16 -21.10
N PHE A 428 -12.10 11.19 -20.38
CA PHE A 428 -13.39 10.59 -20.81
C PHE A 428 -14.58 11.53 -20.62
N GLY A 429 -14.32 12.82 -20.39
CA GLY A 429 -15.34 13.86 -20.36
C GLY A 429 -15.56 14.50 -21.73
N SER A 430 -16.42 15.52 -21.76
CA SER A 430 -16.81 16.22 -22.99
C SER A 430 -15.80 17.24 -23.49
N GLN A 431 -14.76 17.54 -22.70
CA GLN A 431 -13.70 18.48 -23.07
C GLN A 431 -12.34 17.86 -22.71
N PRO A 432 -11.72 17.10 -23.62
CA PRO A 432 -10.35 16.65 -23.42
C PRO A 432 -9.38 17.84 -23.50
N TRP A 433 -8.16 17.64 -23.00
CA TRP A 433 -7.03 18.55 -23.22
C TRP A 433 -6.64 18.59 -24.70
N ASP A 434 -6.23 19.75 -25.22
CA ASP A 434 -5.75 19.88 -26.60
C ASP A 434 -4.30 19.34 -26.71
N PRO A 435 -4.06 18.23 -27.43
CA PRO A 435 -2.72 17.66 -27.57
C PRO A 435 -1.76 18.54 -28.37
N ASN A 436 -2.24 19.59 -29.06
CA ASN A 436 -1.39 20.52 -29.81
C ASN A 436 -1.08 21.80 -29.02
N SER A 437 -1.74 22.02 -27.89
CA SER A 437 -1.51 23.16 -27.01
C SER A 437 -0.37 22.86 -26.03
N ASP A 438 0.75 23.57 -26.17
CA ASP A 438 1.84 23.47 -25.20
C ASP A 438 1.42 23.90 -23.79
N THR A 439 0.49 24.84 -23.68
CA THR A 439 -0.14 25.23 -22.40
C THR A 439 -0.85 24.03 -21.75
N ASP A 440 -1.65 23.30 -22.51
CA ASP A 440 -2.40 22.15 -22.01
C ASP A 440 -1.44 21.01 -21.63
N LYS A 441 -0.45 20.70 -22.48
CA LYS A 441 0.57 19.67 -22.17
C LYS A 441 1.30 19.96 -20.86
N LYS A 442 1.74 21.21 -20.65
CA LYS A 442 2.42 21.62 -19.41
C LYS A 442 1.51 21.52 -18.20
N LEU A 443 0.25 21.94 -18.33
CA LEU A 443 -0.72 21.85 -17.25
C LEU A 443 -1.00 20.39 -16.88
N VAL A 444 -1.21 19.53 -17.88
CA VAL A 444 -1.41 18.08 -17.69
C VAL A 444 -0.20 17.43 -17.04
N TYR A 445 1.03 17.85 -17.38
CA TYR A 445 2.23 17.41 -16.67
C TYR A 445 2.16 17.70 -15.18
N TYR A 446 1.90 18.95 -14.78
CA TYR A 446 1.82 19.30 -13.36
C TYR A 446 0.68 18.56 -12.64
N LEU A 447 -0.47 18.43 -13.29
CA LEU A 447 -1.61 17.70 -12.76
C LEU A 447 -1.28 16.21 -12.59
N ASN A 448 -0.67 15.56 -13.58
CA ASN A 448 -0.33 14.14 -13.49
C ASN A 448 0.75 13.93 -12.43
N ARG A 449 1.80 14.75 -12.45
CA ARG A 449 2.91 14.63 -11.53
C ARG A 449 2.48 14.81 -10.07
N TYR A 450 1.72 15.87 -9.77
CA TYR A 450 1.45 16.31 -8.40
C TYR A 450 0.00 16.10 -7.93
N CYS A 451 -0.97 15.91 -8.83
CA CYS A 451 -2.38 15.75 -8.44
C CYS A 451 -2.89 14.31 -8.64
N TYR A 452 -2.18 13.49 -9.43
CA TYR A 452 -2.58 12.13 -9.78
C TYR A 452 -1.62 11.09 -9.19
N ARG A 453 -1.89 10.67 -7.95
CA ARG A 453 -1.06 9.66 -7.27
C ARG A 453 -1.84 8.55 -6.59
N CYS A 454 -3.03 8.84 -6.06
CA CYS A 454 -3.90 7.77 -5.61
C CYS A 454 -4.28 6.90 -6.82
N HIS A 455 -4.26 5.57 -6.65
CA HIS A 455 -4.58 4.57 -7.67
C HIS A 455 -5.83 4.94 -8.43
N SER A 456 -5.63 5.36 -9.68
CA SER A 456 -6.62 6.07 -10.47
C SER A 456 -7.17 7.32 -9.77
N SER A 457 -7.76 8.18 -10.57
CA SER A 457 -8.62 9.22 -10.05
C SER A 457 -9.71 8.62 -9.14
N VAL A 458 -9.65 8.85 -7.82
CA VAL A 458 -10.65 8.26 -6.90
C VAL A 458 -12.00 8.99 -7.02
N LYS A 459 -11.95 10.29 -7.34
CA LYS A 459 -13.12 11.18 -7.34
C LYS A 459 -13.26 12.05 -8.60
N TYR A 460 -12.17 12.34 -9.33
CA TYR A 460 -12.21 13.20 -10.52
C TYR A 460 -11.01 12.94 -11.43
N ASN A 461 -11.19 13.02 -12.76
CA ASN A 461 -10.15 12.76 -13.75
C ASN A 461 -9.35 14.04 -14.01
N ILE A 462 -8.04 14.01 -13.77
CA ILE A 462 -7.17 15.15 -14.10
C ILE A 462 -6.90 15.26 -15.61
N PHE A 463 -7.09 14.18 -16.35
CA PHE A 463 -6.92 14.12 -17.80
C PHE A 463 -8.19 14.60 -18.54
N ASP A 464 -9.22 15.02 -17.82
CA ASP A 464 -10.42 15.65 -18.37
C ASP A 464 -10.45 17.14 -17.99
N ARG A 465 -10.38 18.03 -18.99
CA ARG A 465 -10.30 19.47 -18.78
C ARG A 465 -11.52 19.99 -18.04
N ALA A 466 -12.72 19.53 -18.41
CA ALA A 466 -13.96 19.93 -17.76
C ALA A 466 -13.96 19.59 -16.25
N ALA A 467 -13.45 18.42 -15.88
CA ALA A 467 -13.36 18.00 -14.48
C ALA A 467 -12.39 18.86 -13.66
N VAL A 468 -11.30 19.33 -14.26
CA VAL A 468 -10.31 20.24 -13.65
C VAL A 468 -10.86 21.66 -13.54
N VAL A 469 -11.45 22.19 -14.60
CA VAL A 469 -12.09 23.52 -14.60
C VAL A 469 -13.18 23.59 -13.53
N GLY A 470 -13.99 22.55 -13.37
CA GLY A 470 -15.00 22.48 -12.31
C GLY A 470 -14.44 22.48 -10.88
N ARG A 471 -13.11 22.35 -10.69
CA ARG A 471 -12.42 22.36 -9.39
C ARG A 471 -11.40 23.49 -9.26
N ILE A 472 -11.24 24.31 -10.29
CA ILE A 472 -10.15 25.28 -10.36
C ILE A 472 -10.15 26.27 -9.20
N GLY A 473 -11.33 26.71 -8.76
CA GLY A 473 -11.46 27.69 -7.67
C GLY A 473 -10.95 27.21 -6.31
N VAL A 474 -10.79 25.90 -6.09
CA VAL A 474 -10.25 25.36 -4.84
C VAL A 474 -8.79 24.94 -4.92
N ILE A 475 -8.22 24.84 -6.13
CA ILE A 475 -6.86 24.33 -6.32
C ILE A 475 -5.79 25.30 -5.76
N PRO A 476 -5.79 26.61 -6.08
CA PRO A 476 -4.79 27.55 -5.58
C PRO A 476 -4.75 27.61 -4.06
N GLY A 477 -5.91 27.72 -3.41
CA GLY A 477 -6.01 27.75 -1.94
C GLY A 477 -5.36 26.52 -1.31
N ARG A 478 -5.52 25.34 -1.92
CA ARG A 478 -4.90 24.09 -1.42
C ARG A 478 -3.39 24.01 -1.63
N LEU A 479 -2.87 24.70 -2.64
CA LEU A 479 -1.43 24.71 -2.94
C LEU A 479 -0.68 25.74 -2.11
N LEU A 480 -1.33 26.87 -1.80
CA LEU A 480 -0.73 28.02 -1.15
C LEU A 480 -0.97 28.09 0.35
N ASP A 481 -1.98 27.39 0.87
CA ASP A 481 -2.32 27.44 2.29
C ASP A 481 -1.27 26.71 3.12
N VAL A 482 -0.21 27.40 3.53
CA VAL A 482 0.84 26.86 4.42
C VAL A 482 0.39 26.74 5.89
N SER A 483 -0.83 27.20 6.20
CA SER A 483 -1.36 27.30 7.56
C SER A 483 -2.27 26.15 7.96
N ASP A 484 -3.01 25.58 7.00
CA ASP A 484 -3.87 24.41 7.18
C ASP A 484 -3.35 23.21 6.38
N PRO A 485 -2.49 22.38 6.99
CA PRO A 485 -2.08 21.09 6.44
C PRO A 485 -3.23 20.22 5.95
N ALA A 486 -4.44 20.35 6.50
CA ALA A 486 -5.59 19.56 6.07
C ALA A 486 -6.08 19.88 4.66
N SER A 487 -5.61 20.98 4.08
CA SER A 487 -6.01 21.46 2.76
C SER A 487 -4.94 21.23 1.68
N TRP A 488 -3.75 20.70 2.02
CA TRP A 488 -2.60 20.67 1.10
C TRP A 488 -2.77 19.75 -0.13
N MET A 489 -2.15 20.18 -1.24
CA MET A 489 -2.00 19.42 -2.47
C MET A 489 -0.59 19.62 -3.04
N PRO A 490 0.15 18.58 -3.47
CA PRO A 490 -0.06 17.15 -3.18
C PRO A 490 -0.10 16.83 -1.68
N GLN A 491 -0.65 15.67 -1.34
CA GLN A 491 -0.78 15.23 0.07
C GLN A 491 0.52 14.67 0.66
N ASP A 492 1.52 14.41 -0.17
CA ASP A 492 2.70 13.62 0.20
C ASP A 492 4.03 14.36 0.11
N ARG A 493 4.01 15.59 -0.39
CA ARG A 493 5.18 16.45 -0.55
C ARG A 493 4.74 17.89 -0.69
N ILE A 494 5.72 18.78 -0.64
CA ILE A 494 5.55 20.19 -0.96
C ILE A 494 5.67 20.36 -2.48
N PHE A 495 4.78 21.14 -3.08
CA PHE A 495 4.89 21.49 -4.50
C PHE A 495 6.15 22.34 -4.71
N PRO A 496 7.05 22.00 -5.65
CA PRO A 496 8.26 22.79 -5.87
C PRO A 496 7.96 24.24 -6.24
N GLY A 497 8.55 25.19 -5.51
CA GLY A 497 8.28 26.62 -5.65
C GLY A 497 7.18 27.16 -4.73
N LEU A 498 6.76 26.40 -3.71
CA LEU A 498 6.03 27.00 -2.59
C LEU A 498 7.03 27.64 -1.62
N GLU A 499 6.98 28.96 -1.51
CA GLU A 499 7.73 29.75 -0.53
C GLU A 499 6.79 30.35 0.53
N VAL A 500 7.36 30.94 1.58
CA VAL A 500 6.59 31.64 2.63
C VAL A 500 7.00 33.11 2.63
N ASP A 501 6.03 34.00 2.46
CA ASP A 501 6.23 35.43 2.60
C ASP A 501 6.66 35.75 4.04
N GLN A 502 7.75 36.47 4.18
CA GLN A 502 8.40 36.68 5.48
C GLN A 502 7.63 37.65 6.38
N ILE A 503 6.70 38.43 5.82
CA ILE A 503 5.95 39.48 6.52
C ILE A 503 4.58 38.95 6.95
N SER A 504 3.83 38.37 6.02
CA SER A 504 2.47 37.86 6.21
C SER A 504 2.44 36.42 6.74
N GLY A 505 3.49 35.64 6.50
CA GLY A 505 3.51 34.20 6.79
C GLY A 505 2.65 33.37 5.84
N GLU A 506 2.14 33.96 4.76
CA GLU A 506 1.34 33.28 3.73
C GLU A 506 2.24 32.55 2.71
N GLY A 507 1.69 31.54 2.04
CA GLY A 507 2.39 30.84 0.98
C GLY A 507 2.44 31.68 -0.29
N VAL A 508 3.63 31.80 -0.88
CA VAL A 508 3.87 32.54 -2.13
C VAL A 508 4.34 31.57 -3.21
N PRO A 509 3.74 31.61 -4.41
CA PRO A 509 4.17 30.77 -5.51
C PRO A 509 5.37 31.37 -6.25
N THR A 510 6.42 30.57 -6.42
CA THR A 510 7.60 30.83 -7.25
C THR A 510 7.84 29.66 -8.21
N GLY A 511 8.76 29.83 -9.16
CA GLY A 511 9.20 28.78 -10.09
C GLY A 511 8.07 27.94 -10.70
N SER A 512 8.16 26.61 -10.53
CA SER A 512 7.19 25.64 -11.05
C SER A 512 5.78 25.82 -10.49
N LEU A 513 5.62 26.19 -9.21
CA LEU A 513 4.30 26.43 -8.64
C LEU A 513 3.65 27.67 -9.26
N LYS A 514 4.43 28.74 -9.45
CA LYS A 514 3.93 29.95 -10.13
C LYS A 514 3.48 29.64 -11.55
N GLU A 515 4.31 28.94 -12.33
CA GLU A 515 3.95 28.55 -13.69
C GLU A 515 2.69 27.68 -13.70
N PHE A 516 2.57 26.70 -12.80
CA PHE A 516 1.38 25.87 -12.69
C PHE A 516 0.12 26.70 -12.42
N LEU A 517 0.17 27.65 -11.48
CA LEU A 517 -0.96 28.53 -11.17
C LEU A 517 -1.30 29.48 -12.33
N ASP A 518 -0.30 30.01 -13.03
CA ASP A 518 -0.50 30.86 -14.21
C ASP A 518 -1.15 30.08 -15.36
N LEU A 519 -0.71 28.84 -15.61
CA LEU A 519 -1.32 27.93 -16.59
C LEU A 519 -2.75 27.55 -16.20
N LEU A 520 -2.97 27.30 -14.91
CA LEU A 520 -4.28 26.99 -14.39
C LEU A 520 -5.24 28.18 -14.59
N ALA A 521 -4.81 29.42 -14.31
CA ALA A 521 -5.62 30.62 -14.53
C ALA A 521 -6.05 30.81 -16.00
N GLN A 522 -5.22 30.39 -16.96
CA GLN A 522 -5.54 30.48 -18.40
C GLN A 522 -6.67 29.56 -18.84
N VAL A 523 -6.98 28.51 -18.08
CA VAL A 523 -8.08 27.59 -18.40
C VAL A 523 -9.38 27.93 -17.66
N GLN A 524 -9.39 29.01 -16.87
CA GLN A 524 -10.63 29.56 -16.32
C GLN A 524 -11.53 30.05 -17.47
N PRO A 525 -12.84 29.75 -17.42
CA PRO A 525 -13.78 30.11 -18.48
C PRO A 525 -14.02 31.61 -18.61
#